data_AF-A0A9E7N9J2-F1
#
_entry.id   AF-A0A9E7N9J2-F1
#
_cell.length_a   1.000
_cell.length_b   1.000
_cell.length_c   1.000
_cell.angle_alpha   90.00
_cell.angle_beta   90.00
_cell.angle_gamma   90.00
#
_symmetry.space_group_name_H-M   'P 1'
#
loop_
_entity.id
_entity.type
_entity.pdbx_description
1 polymer ?
#
loop_
_entity_poly.entity_id
_entity_poly.type
_entity_poly.pdbx_seq_one_letter_code
_entity_poly.pdbx_strand_id
1 'polypeptide(L)' 'MHQAHLERPILRALEEGSSMHVIDLAERLEAHPVTVDLACDRLYEEGCLAPSRQGTYAVTDRGRRRLEASVDG' A
#
# COMPACT_ATOMS: atom_id res chain seq x y z
N MET A 1 6.36 16.24 10.47
CA MET A 1 7.02 15.00 10.01
C MET A 1 6.03 13.84 10.16
N HIS A 2 5.15 13.56 9.18
CA HIS A 2 4.18 12.44 9.27
C HIS A 2 3.91 11.77 7.91
N GLN A 3 4.96 11.49 7.12
CA GLN A 3 4.81 10.74 5.85
C GLN A 3 4.59 9.23 6.04
N ALA A 4 4.73 8.69 7.25
CA ALA A 4 4.57 7.26 7.55
C ALA A 4 3.10 6.78 7.70
N HIS A 5 2.11 7.66 7.53
CA HIS A 5 0.72 7.32 7.87
C HIS A 5 -0.02 6.53 6.78
N LEU A 6 0.47 6.54 5.53
CA LEU A 6 -0.26 5.95 4.40
C LEU A 6 0.16 4.52 4.04
N GLU A 7 1.30 4.03 4.55
CA GLU A 7 1.82 2.70 4.22
C GLU A 7 0.87 1.57 4.66
N ARG A 8 0.41 1.59 5.93
CA ARG A 8 -0.55 0.62 6.46
C ARG A 8 -1.92 0.68 5.77
N PRO A 9 -2.56 1.84 5.59
CA PRO A 9 -3.86 1.88 4.91
C PRO A 9 -3.75 1.46 3.43
N ILE A 10 -2.65 1.73 2.73
CA ILE A 10 -2.41 1.19 1.38
C ILE A 10 -2.35 -0.34 1.40
N LEU A 11 -1.56 -0.92 2.31
CA LEU A 11 -1.45 -2.38 2.44
C LEU A 11 -2.81 -3.01 2.77
N ARG A 12 -3.59 -2.42 3.69
CA ARG A 12 -4.94 -2.91 4.01
C ARG A 12 -5.88 -2.83 2.82
N ALA A 13 -5.92 -1.70 2.13
CA ALA A 13 -6.78 -1.54 0.97
C ALA A 13 -6.48 -2.62 -0.08
N LEU A 14 -5.20 -2.84 -0.39
CA LEU A 14 -4.78 -3.84 -1.36
C LEU A 14 -5.03 -5.29 -0.90
N GLU A 15 -5.00 -5.57 0.41
CA GLU A 15 -5.39 -6.87 0.95
C GLU A 15 -6.89 -7.14 0.74
N GLU A 16 -7.74 -6.13 0.99
CA GLU A 16 -9.18 -6.22 0.75
C GLU A 16 -9.54 -6.28 -0.74
N GLY A 17 -8.81 -5.55 -1.58
CA GLY A 17 -9.12 -5.34 -3.00
C GLY A 17 -8.30 -6.17 -4.00
N SER A 18 -7.46 -7.11 -3.53
CA SER A 18 -6.48 -7.90 -4.30
C SER A 18 -5.39 -7.10 -5.03
N SER A 19 -5.77 -6.23 -5.96
CA SER A 19 -4.84 -5.36 -6.69
C SER A 19 -5.54 -4.11 -7.21
N MET A 20 -4.97 -2.94 -6.94
CA MET A 20 -5.56 -1.64 -7.31
C MET A 20 -4.54 -0.69 -7.92
N HIS A 21 -5.02 0.29 -8.69
CA HIS A 21 -4.17 1.37 -9.17
C HIS A 21 -3.94 2.42 -8.08
N VAL A 22 -2.88 3.21 -8.24
CA VAL A 22 -2.56 4.34 -7.36
C VAL A 22 -3.72 5.35 -7.30
N ILE A 23 -4.41 5.58 -8.42
CA ILE A 23 -5.57 6.49 -8.47
C ILE A 23 -6.73 5.96 -7.62
N ASP A 24 -7.07 4.68 -7.76
CA ASP A 24 -8.13 4.06 -6.96
C ASP A 24 -7.79 4.05 -5.46
N LEU A 25 -6.51 3.81 -5.13
CA LEU A 25 -6.00 3.90 -3.76
C LEU A 25 -6.11 5.32 -3.21
N ALA A 26 -5.78 6.33 -4.01
CA ALA A 26 -5.87 7.73 -3.62
C ALA A 26 -7.32 8.14 -3.34
N GLU A 27 -8.26 7.73 -4.19
CA GLU A 27 -9.69 7.97 -3.98
C GLU A 27 -10.20 7.24 -2.74
N ARG A 28 -9.87 5.95 -2.57
CA ARG A 28 -10.32 5.15 -1.42
C ARG A 28 -9.77 5.64 -0.09
N LEU A 29 -8.55 6.16 -0.08
CA LEU A 29 -7.88 6.67 1.12
C LEU A 29 -8.09 8.16 1.35
N GLU A 30 -8.89 8.83 0.51
CA GLU A 30 -9.11 10.28 0.52
C GLU A 30 -7.77 11.06 0.60
N ALA A 31 -6.78 10.57 -0.15
CA ALA A 31 -5.40 11.03 -0.11
C ALA A 31 -4.95 11.57 -1.47
N HIS A 32 -3.93 12.41 -1.48
CA HIS A 32 -3.37 12.91 -2.73
C HIS A 32 -2.65 11.78 -3.51
N PRO A 33 -2.89 11.64 -4.83
CA PRO A 33 -2.28 10.59 -5.66
C PRO A 33 -0.75 10.57 -5.55
N VAL A 34 -0.12 11.75 -5.53
CA VAL A 34 1.34 11.86 -5.38
C VAL A 34 1.83 11.29 -4.05
N THR A 35 1.09 11.47 -2.97
CA THR A 35 1.48 10.94 -1.66
C THR A 35 1.30 9.42 -1.59
N VAL A 36 0.25 8.91 -2.22
CA VAL A 36 -0.01 7.48 -2.34
C VAL A 36 1.05 6.81 -3.21
N ASP A 37 1.42 7.44 -4.32
CA ASP A 37 2.48 6.98 -5.22
C ASP A 37 3.83 6.87 -4.50
N LEU A 38 4.25 7.92 -3.79
CA LEU A 38 5.47 7.91 -2.97
C LEU A 38 5.47 6.81 -1.89
N ALA A 39 4.32 6.54 -1.29
CA ALA A 39 4.18 5.47 -0.31
C ALA A 39 4.18 4.08 -0.96
N CYS A 40 3.58 3.93 -2.14
CA CYS A 40 3.63 2.70 -2.93
C CYS A 40 5.06 2.38 -3.38
N ASP A 41 5.81 3.39 -3.82
CA ASP A 41 7.21 3.25 -4.23
C ASP A 41 8.07 2.74 -3.08
N ARG A 42 7.96 3.38 -1.90
CA ARG A 42 8.62 2.89 -0.67
C ARG A 42 8.27 1.46 -0.32
N LEU A 43 6.99 1.12 -0.31
CA LEU A 43 6.55 -0.24 0.01
C LEU A 43 7.01 -1.26 -1.03
N TYR A 44 7.14 -0.86 -2.30
CA TYR A 44 7.72 -1.67 -3.36
C TYR A 44 9.22 -1.88 -3.12
N GLU A 45 9.98 -0.83 -2.80
CA GLU A 45 11.40 -0.94 -2.41
C GLU A 45 11.61 -1.83 -1.17
N GLU A 46 10.70 -1.76 -0.19
CA GLU A 46 10.72 -2.63 1.00
C GLU A 46 10.24 -4.07 0.72
N GLY A 47 9.81 -4.38 -0.51
CA GLY A 47 9.30 -5.69 -0.93
C GLY A 47 7.94 -6.05 -0.35
N CYS A 48 7.19 -5.06 0.17
CA CYS A 48 5.85 -5.22 0.71
C CYS A 48 4.76 -5.16 -0.37
N LEU A 49 5.04 -4.51 -1.50
CA LEU A 49 4.21 -4.51 -2.70
C LEU A 49 4.93 -5.15 -3.87
N ALA A 50 4.15 -5.69 -4.80
CA ALA A 50 4.63 -6.12 -6.10
C ALA A 50 3.71 -5.58 -7.20
N PRO A 51 4.26 -5.17 -8.36
CA PRO A 51 3.46 -4.82 -9.51
C PRO A 51 2.68 -6.05 -9.98
N SER A 52 1.40 -5.84 -10.24
CA SER A 52 0.48 -6.81 -10.82
C SER A 52 0.11 -6.37 -12.24
N ARG A 53 -0.85 -7.05 -12.87
CA ARG A 53 -1.25 -6.76 -14.25
C ARG A 53 -1.78 -5.34 -14.39
N GLN A 54 -1.48 -4.74 -15.54
CA GLN A 54 -2.00 -3.45 -15.99
C GLN A 54 -1.56 -2.23 -15.14
N GLY A 55 -0.48 -2.32 -14.35
CA GLY A 55 -0.01 -1.17 -13.55
C GLY A 55 -0.80 -1.00 -12.26
N THR A 56 -1.28 -2.11 -11.71
CA THR A 56 -1.82 -2.21 -10.35
C THR A 56 -0.73 -2.71 -9.40
N TYR A 57 -0.89 -2.45 -8.10
CA TYR A 57 -0.06 -3.05 -7.05
C TYR A 57 -0.84 -4.15 -6.33
N ALA A 58 -0.14 -5.18 -5.88
CA ALA A 58 -0.67 -6.23 -5.01
C ALA A 58 0.20 -6.38 -3.77
N VAL A 59 -0.41 -6.78 -2.65
CA VAL A 59 0.32 -7.03 -1.40
C VAL A 59 1.10 -8.34 -1.48
N THR A 60 2.38 -8.28 -1.16
CA THR A 60 3.22 -9.47 -1.04
C THR A 60 3.00 -10.15 0.31
N ASP A 61 3.56 -11.36 0.46
CA ASP A 61 3.54 -12.03 1.76
C ASP A 61 4.24 -11.22 2.86
N ARG A 62 5.31 -10.49 2.51
CA ARG A 62 6.01 -9.59 3.43
C ARG A 62 5.13 -8.42 3.86
N GLY A 63 4.38 -7.84 2.92
CA GLY A 63 3.43 -6.76 3.21
C GLY A 63 2.33 -7.20 4.18
N ARG A 64 1.79 -8.42 4.01
CA ARG A 64 0.82 -9.02 4.94
C ARG A 64 1.41 -9.21 6.33
N ARG A 65 2.60 -9.79 6.44
CA ARG A 65 3.29 -9.95 7.74
C ARG A 65 3.55 -8.60 8.43
N ARG A 66 3.83 -7.54 7.69
CA ARG A 66 4.01 -6.18 8.25
C ARG A 66 2.70 -5.64 8.84
N LEU A 67 1.56 -5.92 8.20
CA LEU A 67 0.24 -5.57 8.73
C LEU A 67 -0.03 -6.28 10.05
N GLU A 68 0.24 -7.59 10.11
CA GLU A 68 0.02 -8.45 11.29
C GLU A 68 0.97 -8.11 12.44
N ALA A 69 2.27 -7.93 12.17
CA ALA A 69 3.29 -7.63 13.18
C ALA A 69 3.06 -6.31 13.92
N SER A 70 2.20 -5.45 13.39
CA SER A 70 1.86 -4.17 13.99
C SER A 70 0.49 -4.18 14.71
N VAL A 71 -0.14 -5.35 14.85
CA VAL A 71 -1.36 -5.60 15.68
C VAL A 71 -1.01 -6.09 17.08
N ASP A 72 0.26 -6.45 17.33
CA ASP A 72 0.80 -6.65 18.67
C ASP A 72 1.18 -5.29 19.29
N GLY A 73 0.25 -4.68 20.03
CA GLY A 73 0.43 -3.45 20.78
C GLY A 73 -0.70 -3.21 21.78
#